data_AF-A0A0W0RT98-F1
#
_entry.id   AF-A0A0W0RT98-F1
#
_cell.length_a   1.000
_cell.length_b   1.000
_cell.length_c   1.000
_cell.angle_alpha   90.00
_cell.angle_beta   90.00
_cell.angle_gamma   90.00
#
_symmetry.space_group_name_H-M   'P 1'
#
loop_
_entity.id
_entity.type
_entity.pdbx_description
1 polymer ?
#
loop_
_entity_poly.entity_id
_entity_poly.type
_entity_poly.pdbx_seq_one_letter_code
_entity_poly.pdbx_strand_id
1 'polypeptide(L)'
;MDLLLVMIIMFTFKNTFSMFIMAIFLSINNNVLACQCFNSFFLNSIFSNNQKMTCSLSTDYGRVVRVSLSDGRNSAVSSIYGCSLNSVSSNIHRDFFYYSNDNELCVEEILNACRMLNIEIYSY
;
A
#
# COMPACT_ATOMS: atom_id res chain seq x y z
N MET A 1 8.40 -51.14 -14.39
CA MET A 1 8.09 -49.70 -14.23
C MET A 1 8.96 -48.95 -15.19
N ASP A 2 8.37 -48.56 -16.32
CA ASP A 2 9.09 -48.27 -17.56
C ASP A 2 9.88 -46.97 -17.51
N LEU A 3 11.08 -47.00 -18.08
CA LEU A 3 11.99 -45.85 -18.27
C LEU A 3 11.28 -44.63 -18.88
N LEU A 4 10.28 -44.92 -19.74
CA LEU A 4 9.42 -43.96 -20.41
C LEU A 4 8.51 -43.19 -19.42
N LEU A 5 8.00 -43.87 -18.40
CA LEU A 5 7.19 -43.24 -17.33
C LEU A 5 8.04 -42.29 -16.48
N VAL A 6 9.29 -42.69 -16.17
CA VAL A 6 10.23 -41.87 -15.39
C VAL A 6 10.62 -40.61 -16.16
N MET A 7 10.84 -40.71 -17.47
CA MET A 7 11.13 -39.55 -18.32
C MET A 7 9.96 -38.57 -18.43
N ILE A 8 8.71 -39.07 -18.54
CA ILE A 8 7.51 -38.22 -18.58
C ILE A 8 7.31 -37.48 -17.24
N ILE A 9 7.55 -38.15 -16.11
CA ILE A 9 7.45 -37.54 -14.78
C ILE A 9 8.55 -36.47 -14.58
N MET A 10 9.79 -36.75 -14.97
CA MET A 10 10.88 -35.75 -14.90
C MET A 10 10.62 -34.54 -15.79
N PHE A 11 10.06 -34.74 -16.99
CA PHE A 11 9.78 -33.65 -17.93
C PHE A 11 8.60 -32.78 -17.46
N THR A 12 7.54 -33.39 -16.95
CA THR A 12 6.40 -32.66 -16.36
C THR A 12 6.81 -31.90 -15.11
N PHE A 13 7.62 -32.49 -14.23
CA PHE A 13 8.13 -31.83 -13.02
C PHE A 13 9.01 -30.61 -13.33
N LYS A 14 9.86 -30.68 -14.37
CA LYS A 14 10.71 -29.56 -14.79
C LYS A 14 9.88 -28.39 -15.33
N ASN A 15 8.83 -28.68 -16.09
CA ASN A 15 7.96 -27.65 -16.67
C ASN A 15 7.02 -27.02 -15.64
N THR A 16 6.49 -27.81 -14.69
CA THR A 16 5.68 -27.26 -13.58
C THR A 16 6.54 -26.45 -12.61
N PHE A 17 7.76 -26.88 -12.32
CA PHE A 17 8.70 -26.13 -11.49
C PHE A 17 9.09 -24.79 -12.13
N SER A 18 9.33 -24.77 -13.45
CA SER A 18 9.60 -23.53 -14.20
C SER A 18 8.42 -22.56 -14.16
N MET A 19 7.19 -23.06 -14.35
CA MET A 19 5.98 -22.23 -14.20
C MET A 19 5.79 -21.72 -12.78
N PHE A 20 6.13 -22.52 -11.76
CA PHE A 20 6.04 -22.13 -10.36
C PHE A 20 7.07 -21.05 -10.01
N ILE A 21 8.32 -21.18 -10.48
CA ILE A 21 9.34 -20.14 -10.33
C ILE A 21 8.91 -18.86 -11.05
N MET A 22 8.38 -18.94 -12.27
CA MET A 22 7.90 -17.77 -13.00
C MET A 22 6.72 -17.10 -12.28
N ALA A 23 5.79 -17.88 -11.72
CA ALA A 23 4.68 -17.36 -10.92
C ALA A 23 5.17 -16.71 -9.61
N ILE A 24 6.17 -17.30 -8.94
CA ILE A 24 6.83 -16.69 -7.78
C ILE A 24 7.54 -15.38 -8.20
N PHE A 25 8.29 -15.37 -9.29
CA PHE A 25 8.98 -14.17 -9.78
C PHE A 25 8.01 -13.07 -10.19
N LEU A 26 6.88 -13.43 -10.80
CA LEU A 26 5.78 -12.51 -11.14
C LEU A 26 5.01 -12.02 -9.89
N SER A 27 4.96 -12.80 -8.81
CA SER A 27 4.35 -12.38 -7.53
C SER A 27 5.33 -11.65 -6.60
N ILE A 28 6.63 -11.70 -6.87
CA ILE A 28 7.67 -10.89 -6.23
C ILE A 28 7.72 -9.46 -6.82
N ASN A 29 6.85 -9.11 -7.77
CA ASN A 29 6.68 -7.72 -8.23
C ASN A 29 6.07 -6.81 -7.14
N ASN A 30 6.95 -6.44 -6.21
CA ASN A 30 7.18 -5.19 -5.48
C ASN A 30 6.08 -4.37 -4.79
N ASN A 31 4.79 -4.69 -4.89
CA ASN A 31 3.78 -3.83 -4.25
C ASN A 31 3.18 -4.40 -2.94
N VAL A 32 3.32 -5.71 -2.69
CA VAL A 32 2.67 -6.36 -1.53
C VAL A 32 3.33 -5.99 -0.20
N LEU A 33 4.63 -5.66 -0.21
CA LEU A 33 5.40 -5.30 0.99
C LEU A 33 5.47 -3.78 1.21
N ALA A 34 5.05 -2.99 0.22
CA ALA A 34 5.28 -1.55 0.23
C ALA A 34 4.38 -0.79 1.22
N CYS A 35 3.11 -1.18 1.30
CA CYS A 35 2.08 -0.44 2.03
C CYS A 35 1.61 -1.14 3.32
N GLN A 36 2.26 -2.25 3.75
CA GLN A 36 1.79 -3.00 4.93
C GLN A 36 1.81 -2.16 6.22
N CYS A 37 2.69 -1.16 6.30
CA CYS A 37 2.77 -0.21 7.41
C CYS A 37 1.75 0.94 7.33
N PHE A 38 1.11 1.12 6.17
CA PHE A 38 0.25 2.25 5.83
C PHE A 38 -1.17 1.79 5.45
N ASN A 39 -1.60 0.66 6.00
CA ASN A 39 -2.92 0.09 5.75
C ASN A 39 -4.02 0.91 6.45
N SER A 40 -5.14 1.11 5.77
CA SER A 40 -6.34 1.81 6.27
C SER A 40 -6.86 1.31 7.62
N PHE A 41 -6.81 0.00 7.90
CA PHE A 41 -7.17 -0.56 9.22
C PHE A 41 -6.21 -0.12 10.33
N PHE A 42 -4.91 -0.04 10.02
CA PHE A 42 -3.90 0.41 10.97
C PHE A 42 -4.01 1.92 11.21
N LEU A 43 -4.26 2.70 10.16
CA LEU A 43 -4.57 4.11 10.30
C LEU A 43 -5.84 4.30 11.16
N ASN A 44 -6.91 3.57 10.86
CA ASN A 44 -8.14 3.62 11.64
C ASN A 44 -7.89 3.33 13.13
N SER A 45 -7.04 2.38 13.49
CA SER A 45 -6.74 2.10 14.91
C SER A 45 -5.99 3.24 15.60
N ILE A 46 -5.09 3.93 14.91
CA ILE A 46 -4.35 5.10 15.42
C ILE A 46 -5.26 6.31 15.61
N PHE A 47 -6.09 6.60 14.61
CA PHE A 47 -6.92 7.79 14.56
C PHE A 47 -8.30 7.60 15.21
N SER A 48 -8.71 6.36 15.50
CA SER A 48 -9.97 6.08 16.17
C SER A 48 -10.08 6.89 17.46
N ASN A 49 -11.30 7.37 17.74
CA ASN A 49 -11.66 8.02 19.01
C ASN A 49 -11.21 9.48 19.19
N ASN A 50 -10.80 10.20 18.12
CA ASN A 50 -10.51 11.63 18.21
C ASN A 50 -11.57 12.49 17.49
N GLN A 51 -12.18 13.44 18.18
CA GLN A 51 -13.24 14.30 17.59
C GLN A 51 -12.70 15.38 16.65
N LYS A 52 -11.38 15.64 16.64
CA LYS A 52 -10.75 16.69 15.82
C LYS A 52 -10.00 16.12 14.62
N MET A 53 -10.56 15.10 13.99
CA MET A 53 -9.96 14.53 12.79
C MET A 53 -10.26 15.40 11.57
N THR A 54 -9.23 15.65 10.77
CA THR A 54 -9.30 16.37 9.51
C THR A 54 -8.71 15.49 8.42
N CYS A 55 -9.46 15.31 7.33
CA CYS A 55 -8.97 14.67 6.13
C CYS A 55 -8.95 15.70 5.00
N SER A 56 -7.81 15.86 4.33
CA SER A 56 -7.66 16.77 3.20
C SER A 56 -7.04 16.11 1.99
N LEU A 57 -7.50 16.54 0.83
CA LEU A 57 -7.09 16.10 -0.49
C LEU A 57 -6.72 17.34 -1.31
N SER A 58 -5.55 17.31 -1.94
CA SER A 58 -5.12 18.35 -2.86
C SER A 58 -4.83 17.72 -4.21
N THR A 59 -5.41 18.31 -5.25
CA THR A 59 -5.28 17.82 -6.63
C THR A 59 -4.66 18.88 -7.52
N ASP A 60 -3.85 18.46 -8.49
CA ASP A 60 -3.28 19.31 -9.53
C ASP A 60 -3.53 18.67 -10.90
N TYR A 61 -4.17 19.41 -11.80
CA TYR A 61 -4.63 18.93 -13.12
C TYR A 61 -5.37 17.56 -13.06
N GLY A 62 -6.19 17.35 -12.04
CA GLY A 62 -6.96 16.10 -11.84
C GLY A 62 -6.16 14.93 -11.26
N ARG A 63 -4.88 15.13 -10.91
CA ARG A 63 -4.05 14.14 -10.22
C ARG A 63 -3.96 14.48 -8.74
N VAL A 64 -4.01 13.45 -7.89
CA VAL A 64 -3.81 13.64 -6.45
C VAL A 64 -2.34 13.96 -6.17
N VAL A 65 -2.07 15.18 -5.69
CA VAL A 65 -0.71 15.62 -5.32
C VAL A 65 -0.44 15.35 -3.85
N ARG A 66 -1.47 15.48 -3.01
CA ARG A 66 -1.33 15.27 -1.58
C ARG A 66 -2.64 14.80 -0.96
N VAL A 67 -2.55 13.85 -0.04
CA VAL A 67 -3.62 13.48 0.89
C VAL A 67 -3.07 13.56 2.30
N SER A 68 -3.87 14.04 3.25
CA SER A 68 -3.52 13.97 4.66
C SER A 68 -4.71 13.64 5.55
N LEU A 69 -4.43 12.85 6.59
CA LEU A 69 -5.30 12.57 7.71
C LEU A 69 -4.56 13.02 8.97
N SER A 70 -5.17 13.87 9.78
CA SER A 70 -4.59 14.31 11.05
C SER A 70 -5.66 14.49 12.10
N ASP A 71 -5.28 14.31 13.37
CA ASP A 71 -6.14 14.56 14.53
C ASP A 71 -5.53 15.62 15.48
N GLY A 72 -4.53 16.35 14.99
CA GLY A 72 -3.73 17.34 15.73
C GLY A 72 -2.57 16.77 16.55
N ARG A 73 -2.50 15.45 16.76
CA ARG A 73 -1.38 14.77 17.45
C ARG A 73 -0.65 13.80 16.54
N ASN A 74 -1.43 13.03 15.78
CA ASN A 74 -0.98 12.09 14.78
C ASN A 74 -1.24 12.69 13.39
N SER A 75 -0.43 12.29 12.41
CA SER A 75 -0.60 12.70 11.02
C SER A 75 -0.14 11.60 10.07
N ALA A 76 -0.99 11.24 9.13
CA ALA A 76 -0.67 10.40 7.98
C ALA A 76 -0.75 11.27 6.73
N VAL A 77 0.31 11.31 5.93
CA VAL A 77 0.42 12.16 4.74
C VAL A 77 0.96 11.33 3.59
N SER A 78 0.33 11.40 2.43
CA SER A 78 0.91 11.00 1.15
C SER A 78 1.10 12.23 0.29
N SER A 79 2.26 12.36 -0.35
CA SER A 79 2.62 13.45 -1.25
C SER A 79 3.37 12.91 -2.47
N ILE A 80 3.62 13.75 -3.46
CA ILE A 80 4.45 13.37 -4.63
C ILE A 80 5.86 12.87 -4.28
N TYR A 81 6.36 13.15 -3.07
CA TYR A 81 7.71 12.75 -2.63
C TYR A 81 7.72 11.45 -1.81
N GLY A 82 6.61 11.10 -1.17
CA GLY A 82 6.59 10.00 -0.20
C GLY A 82 5.33 9.98 0.65
N CYS A 83 5.19 8.90 1.41
CA CYS A 83 4.22 8.78 2.50
C CYS A 83 4.91 8.85 3.87
N SER A 84 4.20 9.40 4.85
CA SER A 84 4.71 9.57 6.21
C SER A 84 3.60 9.44 7.23
N LEU A 85 3.80 8.59 8.23
CA LEU A 85 2.92 8.42 9.38
C LEU A 85 3.71 8.84 10.60
N ASN A 86 3.29 9.93 11.21
CA ASN A 86 3.78 10.36 12.51
C ASN A 86 2.68 10.08 13.52
N SER A 87 2.95 9.20 14.48
CA SER A 87 2.04 8.89 15.56
C SER A 87 2.80 8.65 16.86
N VAL A 88 2.09 8.66 17.97
CA VAL A 88 2.69 8.35 19.29
C VAL A 88 3.26 6.93 19.34
N SER A 89 2.69 6.00 18.58
CA SER A 89 3.05 4.58 18.58
C SER A 89 4.03 4.19 17.46
N SER A 90 4.13 4.99 16.40
CA SER A 90 4.99 4.71 15.25
C SER A 90 5.37 5.98 14.50
N ASN A 91 6.62 6.04 14.03
CA ASN A 91 7.08 7.03 13.07
C ASN A 91 7.59 6.29 11.83
N ILE A 92 6.92 6.49 10.71
CA ILE A 92 7.16 5.81 9.45
C ILE A 92 7.32 6.86 8.39
N HIS A 93 8.42 6.80 7.65
CA HIS A 93 8.68 7.65 6.51
C HIS A 93 9.15 6.79 5.35
N ARG A 94 8.53 6.96 4.19
CA ARG A 94 8.84 6.22 2.98
C ARG A 94 8.80 7.15 1.79
N ASP A 95 9.96 7.31 1.18
CA ASP A 95 10.10 8.04 -0.07
C ASP A 95 9.61 7.20 -1.24
N PHE A 96 9.02 7.85 -2.23
CA PHE A 96 8.66 7.22 -3.49
C PHE A 96 9.81 7.33 -4.48
N PHE A 97 10.08 6.26 -5.21
CA PHE A 97 10.88 6.36 -6.42
C PHE A 97 9.98 6.86 -7.54
N TYR A 98 10.48 7.76 -8.40
CA TYR A 98 9.73 8.45 -9.48
C TYR A 98 8.92 7.53 -10.44
N TYR A 99 9.07 6.21 -10.35
CA TYR A 99 8.38 5.21 -11.16
C TYR A 99 7.54 4.19 -10.35
N SER A 100 7.36 4.39 -9.03
CA SER A 100 6.57 3.47 -8.20
C SER A 100 5.14 3.97 -8.01
N ASN A 101 4.17 3.07 -8.20
CA ASN A 101 2.74 3.31 -7.87
C ASN A 101 2.46 3.41 -6.36
N ASP A 102 3.50 3.36 -5.52
CA ASP A 102 3.42 3.43 -4.07
C ASP A 102 2.66 4.69 -3.58
N ASN A 103 2.75 5.82 -4.31
CA ASN A 103 1.99 7.03 -3.98
C ASN A 103 0.48 6.82 -4.12
N GLU A 104 0.03 6.22 -5.23
CA GLU A 104 -1.39 5.96 -5.46
C GLU A 104 -1.95 5.00 -4.40
N LEU A 105 -1.17 3.98 -4.04
CA LEU A 105 -1.53 3.06 -2.96
C LEU A 105 -1.65 3.76 -1.60
N CYS A 106 -0.71 4.63 -1.25
CA CYS A 106 -0.76 5.36 0.02
C CYS A 106 -1.91 6.37 0.06
N VAL A 107 -2.17 7.05 -1.07
CA VAL A 107 -3.33 7.92 -1.23
C VAL A 107 -4.62 7.15 -1.01
N GLU A 108 -4.76 5.98 -1.64
CA GLU A 108 -5.93 5.13 -1.52
C GLU A 108 -6.17 4.67 -0.08
N GLU A 109 -5.13 4.20 0.61
CA GLU A 109 -5.24 3.73 2.00
C GLU A 109 -5.63 4.86 2.97
N ILE A 110 -5.08 6.07 2.81
CA ILE A 110 -5.48 7.20 3.66
C ILE A 110 -6.93 7.62 3.37
N LEU A 111 -7.35 7.68 2.10
CA LEU A 111 -8.73 7.99 1.74
C LEU A 111 -9.71 6.94 2.27
N ASN A 112 -9.35 5.66 2.21
CA ASN A 112 -10.13 4.58 2.78
C ASN A 112 -10.23 4.70 4.31
N ALA A 113 -9.14 5.05 4.99
CA ALA A 113 -9.18 5.33 6.43
C ALA A 113 -10.13 6.49 6.76
N CYS A 114 -10.08 7.60 6.00
CA CYS A 114 -11.00 8.72 6.21
C CYS A 114 -12.48 8.31 6.05
N ARG A 115 -12.80 7.46 5.07
CA ARG A 115 -14.15 6.91 4.87
C ARG A 115 -14.57 6.00 6.02
N MET A 116 -13.68 5.11 6.48
CA MET A 116 -13.95 4.22 7.62
C MET A 116 -14.19 4.98 8.92
N LEU A 117 -13.50 6.10 9.11
CA LEU A 117 -13.64 7.01 10.26
C LEU A 117 -14.85 7.97 10.11
N ASN A 118 -15.57 7.94 8.99
CA ASN A 118 -16.67 8.85 8.65
C ASN A 118 -16.27 10.34 8.74
N ILE A 119 -15.07 10.69 8.27
CA ILE A 119 -14.58 12.08 8.25
C ILE A 119 -14.87 12.70 6.88
N GLU A 120 -15.31 13.96 6.87
CA GLU A 120 -15.45 14.73 5.63
C GLU A 120 -14.07 14.98 4.99
N ILE A 121 -13.99 14.76 3.68
CA ILE A 121 -12.75 14.95 2.92
C ILE A 121 -12.77 16.34 2.30
N TYR A 122 -11.94 17.25 2.81
CA TYR A 122 -11.80 18.59 2.26
C TYR A 122 -10.88 18.57 1.03
N SER A 123 -11.44 18.88 -0.14
CA SER A 123 -10.67 18.98 -1.38
C SER A 123 -10.30 20.41 -1.71
N TYR A 124 -9.04 20.63 -2.10
CA TYR A 124 -8.48 21.91 -2.57
C TYR A 124 -7.97 21.80 -4.00
#